data_AF-A0ABD5NKG4-F1
#
_entry.id   AF-A0ABD5NKG4-F1
#
_cell.length_a   1.000
_cell.length_b   1.000
_cell.length_c   1.000
_cell.angle_alpha   90.00
_cell.angle_beta   90.00
_cell.angle_gamma   90.00
#
_symmetry.space_group_name_H-M   'P 1'
#
loop_
_entity.id
_entity.type
_entity.pdbx_description
1 polymer ?
#
loop_
_entity_poly.entity_id
_entity_poly.type
_entity_poly.pdbx_seq_one_letter_code
_entity_poly.pdbx_strand_id
1 'polypeptide(L)'
;MSTATLSDRGTHLRSIGVTSSSALLGVVAGYLSYVQVGATEAAASDTMAFAFVLGAILVEMAVVQLSGIYDEDELGFKHYLFISFMIFSFWFVTWGILLTEIALY
;
A
#
# COMPACT_ATOMS: atom_id res chain seq x y z
N MET A 1 13.08 -1.49 -36.16
CA MET A 1 13.51 -1.81 -34.77
C MET A 1 13.28 -0.60 -33.82
N SER A 2 12.20 0.18 -33.98
CA SER A 2 11.90 1.36 -33.12
C SER A 2 10.72 1.13 -32.15
N THR A 3 9.97 0.03 -32.31
CA THR A 3 8.79 -0.30 -31.48
C THR A 3 9.14 -1.02 -30.18
N ALA A 4 10.32 -1.66 -30.10
CA ALA A 4 10.77 -2.37 -28.90
C ALA A 4 11.04 -1.42 -27.71
N THR A 5 11.54 -0.22 -27.95
CA THR A 5 11.84 0.78 -26.89
C THR A 5 10.59 1.46 -26.34
N LEU A 6 9.50 1.53 -27.12
CA LEU A 6 8.22 2.09 -26.69
C LEU A 6 7.46 1.11 -25.78
N SER A 7 7.50 -0.19 -26.08
CA SER A 7 6.92 -1.25 -25.25
C SER A 7 7.58 -1.34 -23.87
N ASP A 8 8.90 -1.20 -23.80
CA ASP A 8 9.68 -1.32 -22.56
C ASP A 8 9.35 -0.21 -21.54
N ARG A 9 9.15 1.03 -22.02
CA ARG A 9 8.77 2.17 -21.17
C ARG A 9 7.39 2.02 -20.54
N GLY A 10 6.42 1.46 -21.26
CA GLY A 10 5.07 1.22 -20.75
C GLY A 10 5.08 0.28 -19.54
N THR A 11 5.81 -0.83 -19.65
CA THR A 11 5.98 -1.81 -18.58
C THR A 11 6.68 -1.22 -17.35
N HIS A 12 7.67 -0.34 -17.56
CA HIS A 12 8.39 0.32 -16.48
C HIS A 12 7.54 1.37 -15.76
N LEU A 13 6.78 2.21 -16.49
CA LEU A 13 5.90 3.20 -15.88
C LEU A 13 4.76 2.52 -15.09
N ARG A 14 4.25 1.40 -15.59
CA ARG A 14 3.29 0.56 -14.90
C ARG A 14 3.79 0.09 -13.53
N SER A 15 4.99 -0.50 -13.48
CA SER A 15 5.53 -1.04 -12.23
C SER A 15 5.81 0.05 -11.20
N ILE A 16 6.27 1.23 -11.64
CA ILE A 16 6.39 2.43 -10.78
C ILE A 16 5.02 2.84 -10.25
N GLY A 17 3.99 2.86 -11.11
CA GLY A 17 2.63 3.23 -10.74
C GLY A 17 2.10 2.39 -9.57
N VAL A 18 2.15 1.07 -9.69
CA VAL A 18 1.68 0.15 -8.64
C VAL A 18 2.53 0.29 -7.37
N THR A 19 3.85 0.38 -7.50
CA THR A 19 4.73 0.52 -6.33
C THR A 19 4.44 1.80 -5.55
N SER A 20 4.29 2.92 -6.26
CA SER A 20 4.05 4.22 -5.65
C SER A 20 2.65 4.36 -5.06
N SER A 21 1.61 3.89 -5.76
CA SER A 21 0.23 3.89 -5.24
C SER A 21 0.06 3.01 -4.01
N SER A 22 0.56 1.77 -4.04
CA SER A 22 0.58 0.87 -2.88
C SER A 22 1.33 1.49 -1.68
N ALA A 23 2.47 2.14 -1.91
CA ALA A 23 3.21 2.81 -0.83
C ALA A 23 2.41 3.98 -0.23
N LEU A 24 1.81 4.83 -1.08
CA LEU A 24 0.99 5.96 -0.64
C LEU A 24 -0.25 5.49 0.14
N LEU A 25 -0.93 4.43 -0.31
CA LEU A 25 -2.06 3.85 0.42
C LEU A 25 -1.64 3.31 1.79
N GLY A 26 -0.46 2.69 1.91
CA GLY A 26 0.11 2.28 3.19
C GLY A 26 0.27 3.45 4.15
N VAL A 27 0.85 4.57 3.68
CA VAL A 27 1.02 5.80 4.49
C VAL A 27 -0.34 6.36 4.93
N VAL A 28 -1.30 6.46 4.00
CA VAL A 28 -2.66 6.94 4.31
C VAL A 28 -3.34 6.04 5.34
N ALA A 29 -3.22 4.71 5.21
CA ALA A 29 -3.77 3.77 6.18
C ALA A 29 -3.11 3.96 7.56
N GLY A 30 -1.81 4.21 7.62
CA GLY A 30 -1.08 4.46 8.88
C GLY A 30 -1.59 5.72 9.56
N TYR A 31 -1.78 6.79 8.78
CA TYR A 31 -2.36 8.03 9.26
C TYR A 31 -3.82 7.88 9.75
N LEU A 32 -4.66 7.14 9.02
CA LEU A 32 -6.04 6.87 9.44
C LEU A 32 -6.10 6.03 10.72
N SER A 33 -5.19 5.06 10.88
CA SER A 33 -5.05 4.28 12.11
C SER A 33 -4.73 5.18 13.30
N TYR A 34 -3.84 6.16 13.11
CA TYR A 34 -3.55 7.17 14.11
C TYR A 34 -4.75 8.07 14.43
N VAL A 35 -5.48 8.58 13.42
CA VAL A 35 -6.66 9.43 13.65
C VAL A 35 -7.75 8.68 14.43
N GLN A 36 -7.91 7.38 14.18
CA GLN A 36 -8.98 6.59 14.77
C GLN A 36 -8.66 6.06 16.17
N VAL A 37 -7.44 5.53 16.37
CA VAL A 37 -7.04 4.83 17.60
C VAL A 37 -6.14 5.70 18.49
N GLY A 38 -5.52 6.74 17.91
CA GLY A 38 -4.57 7.62 18.61
C GLY A 38 -3.15 7.06 18.65
N ALA A 39 -2.32 7.64 19.53
CA ALA A 39 -0.90 7.28 19.73
C ALA A 39 -0.58 6.82 21.16
N THR A 40 -1.54 6.22 21.86
CA THR A 40 -1.30 5.69 23.21
C THR A 40 -0.69 4.28 23.17
N GLU A 41 -0.07 3.83 24.26
CA GLU A 41 0.41 2.44 24.36
C GLU A 41 -0.70 1.41 24.14
N ALA A 42 -1.93 1.73 24.58
CA ALA A 42 -3.11 0.90 24.33
C ALA A 42 -3.46 0.82 22.83
N ALA A 43 -3.22 1.89 22.08
CA ALA A 43 -3.48 1.93 20.64
C ALA A 43 -2.60 0.93 19.87
N ALA A 44 -1.37 0.68 20.31
CA ALA A 44 -0.46 -0.26 19.67
C ALA A 44 -0.97 -1.72 19.68
N SER A 45 -1.87 -2.06 20.61
CA SER A 45 -2.46 -3.39 20.72
C SER A 45 -3.85 -3.49 20.05
N ASP A 46 -4.35 -2.40 19.47
CA ASP A 46 -5.69 -2.38 18.89
C ASP A 46 -5.72 -3.07 17.52
N THR A 47 -6.57 -4.09 17.40
CA THR A 47 -6.74 -4.85 16.16
C THR A 47 -7.49 -4.06 15.09
N MET A 48 -8.20 -2.99 15.46
CA MET A 48 -8.93 -2.10 14.55
C MET A 48 -7.98 -1.44 13.53
N ALA A 49 -6.71 -1.19 13.91
CA ALA A 49 -5.71 -0.62 12.99
C ALA A 49 -5.47 -1.53 11.75
N PHE A 50 -5.60 -2.86 11.90
CA PHE A 50 -5.49 -3.80 10.78
C PHE A 50 -6.65 -3.69 9.78
N ALA A 51 -7.82 -3.20 10.21
CA ALA A 51 -8.95 -3.00 9.30
C ALA A 51 -8.63 -1.96 8.21
N PHE A 52 -7.83 -0.94 8.53
CA PHE A 52 -7.38 0.05 7.54
C PHE A 52 -6.40 -0.55 6.53
N VAL A 53 -5.52 -1.45 6.97
CA VAL A 53 -4.61 -2.18 6.06
C VAL A 53 -5.41 -3.06 5.11
N LEU A 54 -6.35 -3.86 5.64
CA LEU A 54 -7.21 -4.70 4.82
C LEU A 54 -8.05 -3.87 3.83
N GLY A 55 -8.60 -2.74 4.29
CA GLY A 55 -9.33 -1.80 3.44
C GLY A 55 -8.46 -1.24 2.32
N ALA A 56 -7.24 -0.80 2.62
CA ALA A 56 -6.29 -0.29 1.63
C ALA A 56 -5.89 -1.37 0.61
N ILE A 57 -5.67 -2.62 1.04
CA ILE A 57 -5.39 -3.75 0.14
C ILE A 57 -6.56 -3.99 -0.81
N LEU A 58 -7.80 -4.03 -0.30
CA LEU A 58 -8.99 -4.20 -1.14
C LEU A 58 -9.16 -3.06 -2.15
N VAL A 59 -8.92 -1.82 -1.74
CA VAL A 59 -8.96 -0.65 -2.62
C VAL A 59 -7.90 -0.76 -3.72
N GLU A 60 -6.66 -1.08 -3.37
CA GLU A 60 -5.58 -1.21 -4.36
C GLU A 60 -5.86 -2.37 -5.34
N MET A 61 -6.33 -3.51 -4.84
CA MET A 61 -6.71 -4.64 -5.69
C MET A 61 -7.84 -4.25 -6.66
N ALA A 62 -8.81 -3.46 -6.21
CA ALA A 62 -9.87 -2.97 -7.08
C ALA A 62 -9.33 -1.98 -8.13
N VAL A 63 -8.46 -1.04 -7.73
CA VAL A 63 -7.84 -0.08 -8.65
C VAL A 63 -7.02 -0.79 -9.72
N VAL A 64 -6.17 -1.75 -9.33
CA VAL A 64 -5.33 -2.50 -10.26
C VAL A 64 -6.17 -3.32 -11.24
N GLN A 65 -7.21 -4.02 -10.76
CA GLN A 65 -8.12 -4.77 -11.63
C GLN A 65 -8.91 -3.86 -12.59
N LEU A 66 -9.47 -2.75 -12.10
CA LEU A 66 -10.27 -1.83 -12.91
C LEU A 66 -9.43 -1.03 -13.91
N SER A 67 -8.15 -0.84 -13.64
CA SER A 67 -7.25 -0.10 -14.52
C SER A 67 -6.94 -0.82 -15.84
N GLY A 68 -7.19 -2.14 -15.93
CA GLY A 68 -6.89 -2.95 -17.12
C GLY A 68 -5.39 -2.99 -17.46
N ILE A 69 -4.54 -2.63 -16.51
CA ILE A 69 -3.09 -2.47 -16.67
C ILE A 69 -2.36 -3.83 -16.76
N TYR A 70 -3.01 -4.88 -16.25
CA TYR A 70 -2.54 -6.26 -16.28
C TYR A 70 -3.60 -7.12 -16.98
N ASP A 71 -3.15 -8.06 -17.81
CA ASP A 71 -4.02 -9.13 -18.29
C ASP A 71 -4.43 -10.05 -17.11
N GLU A 72 -5.57 -10.72 -17.25
CA GLU A 72 -6.11 -11.63 -16.23
C GLU A 72 -5.11 -12.75 -15.87
N ASP A 73 -4.29 -13.18 -16.83
CA ASP A 73 -3.23 -14.17 -16.64
C ASP A 73 -1.95 -13.58 -16.00
N GLU A 74 -1.76 -12.26 -16.04
CA GLU A 74 -0.60 -11.56 -15.44
C GLU A 74 -0.85 -11.23 -13.96
N LEU A 75 -2.12 -11.07 -13.55
CA LEU A 75 -2.57 -10.80 -12.18
C LEU A 75 -2.51 -12.04 -11.26
N GLY A 76 -1.30 -12.54 -11.04
CA GLY A 76 -1.03 -13.71 -10.20
C GLY A 76 -0.75 -13.40 -8.72
N PHE A 77 -0.56 -14.47 -7.93
CA PHE A 77 -0.23 -14.45 -6.49
C PHE A 77 0.92 -13.49 -6.12
N LYS A 78 1.94 -13.40 -6.98
CA LYS A 78 3.09 -12.51 -6.79
C LYS A 78 2.66 -11.04 -6.65
N HIS A 79 1.71 -10.58 -7.46
CA HIS A 79 1.26 -9.19 -7.46
C HIS A 79 0.45 -8.87 -6.21
N TYR A 80 -0.46 -9.78 -5.81
CA TYR A 80 -1.21 -9.66 -4.57
C TYR A 80 -0.29 -9.64 -3.35
N LEU A 81 0.72 -10.50 -3.31
CA LEU A 81 1.71 -10.51 -2.22
C LEU A 81 2.51 -9.20 -2.19
N PHE A 82 2.95 -8.72 -3.34
CA PHE A 82 3.69 -7.46 -3.45
C PHE A 82 2.87 -6.27 -2.94
N ILE A 83 1.63 -6.11 -3.42
CA ILE A 83 0.71 -5.05 -3.01
C ILE A 83 0.47 -5.11 -1.49
N SER A 84 0.10 -6.30 -0.99
CA SER A 84 -0.20 -6.50 0.42
C SER A 84 1.00 -6.19 1.30
N PHE A 85 2.18 -6.68 0.92
CA PHE A 85 3.43 -6.44 1.64
C PHE A 85 3.82 -4.95 1.63
N MET A 86 3.69 -4.27 0.50
CA MET A 86 4.02 -2.85 0.37
C MET A 86 3.11 -1.98 1.23
N ILE A 87 1.79 -2.19 1.16
CA ILE A 87 0.81 -1.45 1.97
C ILE A 87 1.07 -1.71 3.46
N PHE A 88 1.26 -2.97 3.86
CA PHE A 88 1.56 -3.32 5.25
C PHE A 88 2.85 -2.67 5.75
N SER A 89 3.93 -2.73 4.97
CA SER A 89 5.24 -2.19 5.37
C SER A 89 5.19 -0.68 5.59
N PHE A 90 4.56 0.06 4.66
CA PHE A 90 4.44 1.51 4.79
C PHE A 90 3.48 1.91 5.91
N TRP A 91 2.35 1.20 6.07
CA TRP A 91 1.46 1.39 7.21
C TRP A 91 2.21 1.19 8.53
N PHE A 92 2.96 0.10 8.67
CA PHE A 92 3.68 -0.26 9.90
C PHE A 92 4.73 0.79 10.25
N VAL A 93 5.53 1.22 9.27
CA VAL A 93 6.56 2.25 9.47
C VAL A 93 5.91 3.60 9.83
N THR A 94 4.91 4.05 9.08
CA THR A 94 4.23 5.32 9.35
C THR A 94 3.58 5.30 10.73
N TRP A 95 2.86 4.24 11.07
CA TRP A 95 2.19 4.15 12.37
C TRP A 95 3.18 4.03 13.52
N GLY A 96 4.26 3.25 13.35
CA GLY A 96 5.35 3.15 14.33
C GLY A 96 6.06 4.48 14.60
N ILE A 97 6.30 5.29 13.56
CA ILE A 97 6.85 6.65 13.72
C ILE A 97 5.90 7.52 14.53
N LEU A 98 4.60 7.53 14.19
CA LEU A 98 3.59 8.35 14.89
C LEU A 98 3.42 7.95 16.36
N LEU A 99 3.47 6.65 16.66
CA LEU A 99 3.46 6.14 18.04
C LEU A 99 4.72 6.56 18.82
N THR A 100 5.87 6.67 18.15
CA THR A 100 7.16 6.96 18.81
C THR A 100 7.41 8.46 18.99
N GLU A 101 7.11 9.30 18.00
CA GLU A 101 7.33 10.75 18.10
C GLU A 101 6.48 11.39 19.21
N ILE A 102 5.25 10.90 19.40
CA ILE A 102 4.36 11.41 20.45
C ILE A 102 4.77 10.95 21.85
N ALA A 103 5.44 9.81 22.00
CA ALA A 103 5.96 9.36 23.29
C ALA A 103 7.09 10.26 23.84
N LEU A 104 7.65 11.15 23.01
CA LEU A 104 8.76 12.04 23.38
C LEU A 104 8.31 13.47 23.79
N TYR A 105 7.01 13.77 23.76
CA TYR A 105 6.42 15.06 24.18
C TYR A 105 5.38 14.87 25.29
#